data_AF-A0A327Z7G9-F1
#
_entry.id   AF-A0A327Z7G9-F1
#
_cell.length_a   1.000
_cell.length_b   1.000
_cell.length_c   1.000
_cell.angle_alpha   90.00
_cell.angle_beta   90.00
_cell.angle_gamma   90.00
#
_symmetry.space_group_name_H-M   'P 1'
#
loop_
_entity.id
_entity.type
_entity.pdbx_description
1 polymer ?
#
loop_
_entity_poly.entity_id
_entity_poly.type
_entity_poly.pdbx_seq_one_letter_code
_entity_poly.pdbx_strand_id
1 'polypeptide(L)'
;MRPSLAVAQRVLADQSVTRMLGTRLVSFGEGSAVVELDIRPEITNHHGAVHGGILAYAADTALAFAGGAALGPNVVTSGLSIDYLAQARGVTLRAHGMVMNATGRRAACRCELHAVAADGSSVLVAVAQGTIVAPEASGVSAADISEKSEMSRPPGATRPRYGRTGVPTVQQILRDRLRTGDTDDGATVALVIEGGGMRGIVSATMAAVIEQEGVLPAIDLIVGTSAGAVNAATLAVGKAEAMADSYAEVFASPEFIDVRRIVRGRPVIDGLRLVSHVDELFDVGSAADTDWAGRLAMVATDVDTGLAEALTGFTDRADLIGSIHASGLLPMLAGEPVVLRGRRWLDGGIVDAVPVLTAATLGATHAIVLATRPPGTQPAYGAGDVVAERYLRRLNPELAAAYQGRPHRYRETLQQVRAGWCHGVSTIALAPRTHDPLPSRLERDQTALRAARVAAAEAAREQLAFLAGGKS
;
A
#
# COMPACT_ATOMS: atom_id res chain seq x y z
N MET A 1 27.18 3.90 25.64
CA MET A 1 26.51 5.17 25.99
C MET A 1 25.60 5.53 24.82
N ARG A 2 24.29 5.76 25.03
CA ARG A 2 23.42 6.20 23.92
C ARG A 2 23.85 7.61 23.51
N PRO A 3 24.04 7.91 22.21
CA PRO A 3 24.45 9.24 21.78
C PRO A 3 23.39 10.28 22.20
N SER A 4 23.83 11.42 22.73
CA SER A 4 22.94 12.51 23.12
C SER A 4 22.57 13.37 21.90
N LEU A 5 21.45 14.08 21.97
CA LEU A 5 21.05 15.05 20.94
C LEU A 5 22.16 16.06 20.63
N ALA A 6 22.90 16.53 21.64
CA ALA A 6 24.02 17.46 21.46
C ALA A 6 25.17 16.84 20.63
N VAL A 7 25.44 15.54 20.76
CA VAL A 7 26.43 14.84 19.93
C VAL A 7 25.92 14.71 18.50
N ALA A 8 24.65 14.32 18.32
CA ALA A 8 24.06 14.17 17.00
C ALA A 8 23.97 15.52 16.25
N GLN A 9 23.68 16.61 16.95
CA GLN A 9 23.70 17.97 16.39
C GLN A 9 25.09 18.38 15.92
N ARG A 10 26.17 18.00 16.62
CA ARG A 10 27.54 18.20 16.14
C ARG A 10 27.82 17.40 14.86
N VAL A 11 27.43 16.13 14.83
CA VAL A 11 27.57 15.29 13.62
C VAL A 11 26.82 15.88 12.43
N LEU A 12 25.60 16.37 12.64
CA LEU A 12 24.85 17.09 11.61
C LEU A 12 25.60 18.34 11.17
N ALA A 13 26.06 19.16 12.14
CA ALA A 13 26.74 20.40 11.88
C ALA A 13 28.09 20.21 11.16
N ASP A 14 28.72 19.03 11.23
CA ASP A 14 29.98 18.72 10.56
C ASP A 14 29.79 18.48 9.05
N GLN A 15 28.59 18.11 8.60
CA GLN A 15 28.27 17.91 7.19
C GLN A 15 28.19 19.27 6.45
N SER A 16 28.82 19.38 5.29
CA SER A 16 28.81 20.63 4.51
C SER A 16 27.42 20.96 3.94
N VAL A 17 26.70 19.93 3.48
CA VAL A 17 25.38 20.06 2.86
C VAL A 17 24.31 20.52 3.87
N THR A 18 24.37 20.05 5.11
CA THR A 18 23.41 20.42 6.17
C THR A 18 23.56 21.88 6.58
N ARG A 19 24.80 22.38 6.66
CA ARG A 19 25.09 23.81 6.90
C ARG A 19 24.59 24.68 5.76
N MET A 20 24.84 24.27 4.51
CA MET A 20 24.36 24.98 3.32
C MET A 20 22.82 25.10 3.31
N LEU A 21 22.12 24.02 3.66
CA LEU A 21 20.66 23.97 3.67
C LEU A 21 20.02 24.49 4.97
N GLY A 22 20.82 24.86 5.98
CA GLY A 22 20.31 25.34 7.27
C GLY A 22 19.55 24.27 8.05
N THR A 23 19.89 23.00 7.87
CA THR A 23 19.18 21.87 8.50
C THR A 23 19.43 21.86 10.01
N ARG A 24 18.37 21.67 10.80
CA ARG A 24 18.42 21.59 12.27
C ARG A 24 17.91 20.23 12.74
N LEU A 25 18.67 19.53 13.57
CA LEU A 25 18.19 18.34 14.27
C LEU A 25 17.56 18.78 15.60
N VAL A 26 16.23 18.67 15.68
CA VAL A 26 15.42 19.18 16.81
C VAL A 26 15.05 18.08 17.81
N SER A 27 15.06 16.81 17.39
CA SER A 27 14.86 15.65 18.26
C SER A 27 15.72 14.47 17.80
N PHE A 28 16.24 13.70 18.74
CA PHE A 28 17.09 12.54 18.48
C PHE A 28 17.11 11.58 19.68
N GLY A 29 16.86 10.30 19.43
CA GLY A 29 16.92 9.26 20.45
C GLY A 29 15.91 8.13 20.17
N GLU A 30 16.07 7.00 20.86
CA GLU A 30 15.11 5.88 20.83
C GLU A 30 14.76 5.36 19.42
N GLY A 31 15.70 5.41 18.47
CA GLY A 31 15.45 5.01 17.08
C GLY A 31 14.64 6.03 16.28
N SER A 32 14.63 7.29 16.71
CA SER A 32 13.88 8.38 16.09
C SER A 32 14.76 9.62 15.95
N ALA A 33 14.52 10.42 14.91
CA ALA A 33 15.17 11.70 14.68
C ALA A 33 14.23 12.66 13.94
N VAL A 34 14.20 13.93 14.35
CA VAL A 34 13.43 14.98 13.66
C VAL A 34 14.39 16.05 13.18
N VAL A 35 14.38 16.29 11.87
CA VAL A 35 15.12 17.39 11.24
C VAL A 35 14.17 18.42 10.66
N GLU A 36 14.58 19.68 10.69
CA GLU A 36 13.83 20.81 10.18
C GLU A 36 14.67 21.65 9.21
N LEU A 37 14.01 22.22 8.21
CA LEU A 37 14.54 23.22 7.31
C LEU A 37 13.56 24.39 7.22
N ASP A 38 14.07 25.62 7.17
CA ASP A 38 13.26 26.78 6.85
C ASP A 38 12.94 26.78 5.34
N ILE A 39 11.67 26.94 5.00
CA ILE A 39 11.21 27.04 3.61
C ILE A 39 11.53 28.44 3.10
N ARG A 40 12.49 28.52 2.16
CA ARG A 40 13.00 29.76 1.57
C ARG A 40 13.13 29.64 0.05
N PRO A 41 13.12 30.75 -0.71
CA PRO A 41 13.12 30.72 -2.18
C PRO A 41 14.22 29.85 -2.80
N GLU A 42 15.40 29.80 -2.17
CA GLU A 42 16.59 29.08 -2.65
C GLU A 42 16.44 27.55 -2.69
N ILE A 43 15.47 27.01 -1.96
CA ILE A 43 15.20 25.55 -1.91
C ILE A 43 13.86 25.18 -2.57
N THR A 44 13.21 26.15 -3.22
CA THR A 44 11.92 25.96 -3.91
C THR A 44 12.11 25.62 -5.38
N ASN A 45 11.13 24.95 -5.98
CA ASN A 45 11.03 24.72 -7.40
C ASN A 45 10.40 25.94 -8.12
N HIS A 46 10.28 25.87 -9.45
CA HIS A 46 9.70 26.95 -10.26
C HIS A 46 8.21 27.23 -9.99
N HIS A 47 7.55 26.44 -9.15
CA HIS A 47 6.17 26.63 -8.69
C HIS A 47 6.08 27.14 -7.24
N GLY A 48 7.20 27.52 -6.62
CA GLY A 48 7.27 28.06 -5.27
C GLY A 48 6.98 27.05 -4.15
N ALA A 49 7.03 25.74 -4.45
CA ALA A 49 7.00 24.68 -3.44
C ALA A 49 8.41 24.12 -3.21
N VAL A 50 8.70 23.52 -2.07
CA VAL A 50 10.03 22.92 -1.81
C VAL A 50 10.38 21.91 -2.91
N HIS A 51 11.60 21.99 -3.43
CA HIS A 51 12.07 21.13 -4.49
C HIS A 51 12.09 19.65 -4.05
N GLY A 52 11.70 18.73 -4.94
CA GLY A 52 11.64 17.29 -4.65
C GLY A 52 12.95 16.72 -4.10
N GLY A 53 14.09 17.11 -4.68
CA GLY A 53 15.41 16.71 -4.18
C GLY A 53 15.71 17.19 -2.74
N ILE A 54 15.12 18.30 -2.29
CA ILE A 54 15.28 18.80 -0.91
C ILE A 54 14.43 17.99 0.06
N LEU A 55 13.22 17.59 -0.35
CA LEU A 55 12.39 16.64 0.40
C LEU A 55 13.12 15.29 0.54
N ALA A 56 13.68 14.76 -0.55
CA ALA A 56 14.47 13.53 -0.53
C ALA A 56 15.70 13.64 0.40
N TYR A 57 16.42 14.75 0.34
CA TYR A 57 17.54 15.05 1.25
C TYR A 57 17.11 15.10 2.72
N ALA A 58 16.01 15.79 3.03
CA ALA A 58 15.52 15.92 4.41
C ALA A 58 15.10 14.54 4.96
N ALA A 59 14.44 13.74 4.13
CA ALA A 59 14.09 12.36 4.45
C ALA A 59 15.34 11.50 4.69
N ASP A 60 16.30 11.50 3.77
CA ASP A 60 17.56 10.76 3.89
C ASP A 60 18.29 11.09 5.20
N THR A 61 18.41 12.39 5.49
CA THR A 61 19.07 12.88 6.70
C THR A 61 18.32 12.37 7.94
N ALA A 62 17.00 12.53 8.00
CA ALA A 62 16.19 12.06 9.13
C ALA A 62 16.34 10.54 9.35
N LEU A 63 16.29 9.76 8.26
CA LEU A 63 16.46 8.30 8.29
C LEU A 63 17.85 7.91 8.79
N ALA A 64 18.90 8.56 8.29
CA ALA A 64 20.28 8.28 8.69
C ALA A 64 20.49 8.53 10.19
N PHE A 65 19.96 9.63 10.74
CA PHE A 65 20.03 9.88 12.18
C PHE A 65 19.18 8.89 12.98
N ALA A 66 17.96 8.57 12.54
CA ALA A 66 17.13 7.58 13.21
C ALA A 66 17.80 6.19 13.23
N GLY A 67 18.30 5.73 12.08
CA GLY A 67 19.06 4.49 11.96
C GLY A 67 20.35 4.51 12.76
N GLY A 68 21.06 5.64 12.82
CA GLY A 68 22.24 5.83 13.66
C GLY A 68 21.94 5.76 15.16
N ALA A 69 20.75 6.18 15.59
CA ALA A 69 20.31 6.01 16.97
C ALA A 69 20.13 4.53 17.36
N ALA A 70 19.87 3.65 16.38
CA ALA A 70 19.71 2.20 16.59
C ALA A 70 21.00 1.40 16.34
N LEU A 71 21.79 1.77 15.33
CA LEU A 71 22.96 1.00 14.86
C LEU A 71 24.31 1.58 15.31
N GLY A 72 24.34 2.81 15.82
CA GLY A 72 25.56 3.56 16.11
C GLY A 72 25.85 4.64 15.07
N PRO A 73 26.85 5.51 15.32
CA PRO A 73 27.06 6.74 14.55
C PRO A 73 27.57 6.53 13.13
N ASN A 74 28.19 5.39 12.84
CA ASN A 74 28.78 5.10 11.53
C ASN A 74 27.76 4.36 10.66
N VAL A 75 26.91 5.10 9.98
CA VAL A 75 25.87 4.56 9.10
C VAL A 75 25.84 5.24 7.74
N VAL A 76 25.33 4.52 6.75
CA VAL A 76 25.07 5.02 5.39
C VAL A 76 23.69 4.58 4.94
N THR A 77 23.04 5.41 4.11
CA THR A 77 21.80 5.01 3.44
C THR A 77 22.13 4.09 2.26
N SER A 78 21.64 2.86 2.31
CA SER A 78 21.81 1.87 1.23
C SER A 78 20.69 1.93 0.20
N GLY A 79 19.54 2.52 0.53
CA GLY A 79 18.41 2.67 -0.36
C GLY A 79 17.38 3.60 0.24
N LEU A 80 16.73 4.38 -0.62
CA LEU A 80 15.72 5.36 -0.27
C LEU A 80 14.64 5.35 -1.36
N SER A 81 13.39 5.22 -0.95
CA SER A 81 12.21 5.46 -1.78
C SER A 81 11.41 6.58 -1.13
N ILE A 82 10.88 7.51 -1.92
CA ILE A 82 10.11 8.66 -1.46
C ILE A 82 8.90 8.84 -2.37
N ASP A 83 7.72 8.94 -1.75
CA ASP A 83 6.48 9.29 -2.41
C ASP A 83 6.10 10.73 -2.06
N TYR A 84 5.82 11.53 -3.08
CA TYR A 84 5.40 12.92 -2.94
C TYR A 84 3.88 12.98 -2.92
N LEU A 85 3.31 13.36 -1.78
CA LEU A 85 1.87 13.33 -1.53
C LEU A 85 1.19 14.66 -1.81
N ALA A 86 1.88 15.78 -1.53
CA ALA A 86 1.35 17.13 -1.73
C ALA A 86 2.47 18.14 -1.97
N GLN A 87 2.10 19.35 -2.43
CA GLN A 87 3.06 20.43 -2.60
C GLN A 87 3.51 20.99 -1.25
N ALA A 88 4.82 20.93 -0.99
CA ALA A 88 5.42 21.44 0.23
C ALA A 88 5.49 22.97 0.24
N ARG A 89 4.48 23.61 0.85
CA ARG A 89 4.41 25.06 1.09
C ARG A 89 4.23 25.34 2.57
N GLY A 90 4.85 26.41 3.06
CA GLY A 90 4.80 26.79 4.46
C GLY A 90 6.04 27.59 4.86
N VAL A 91 6.31 27.63 6.16
CA VAL A 91 7.51 28.26 6.75
C VAL A 91 8.58 27.23 7.11
N THR A 92 8.20 26.01 7.47
CA THR A 92 9.14 24.97 7.92
C THR A 92 8.82 23.64 7.24
N LEU A 93 9.85 22.97 6.72
CA LEU A 93 9.79 21.56 6.34
C LEU A 93 10.31 20.74 7.51
N ARG A 94 9.48 19.86 8.06
CA ARG A 94 9.84 18.96 9.16
C ARG A 94 9.85 17.52 8.66
N ALA A 95 10.98 16.84 8.79
CA ALA A 95 11.14 15.44 8.43
C ALA A 95 11.40 14.61 9.69
N HIS A 96 10.52 13.67 9.98
CA HIS A 96 10.58 12.79 11.16
C HIS A 96 10.94 11.37 10.73
N GLY A 97 12.19 10.96 10.97
CA GLY A 97 12.70 9.62 10.73
C GLY A 97 12.52 8.70 11.93
N MET A 98 12.13 7.44 11.69
CA MET A 98 11.87 6.42 12.70
C MET A 98 12.38 5.06 12.25
N VAL A 99 12.97 4.30 13.16
CA VAL A 99 13.42 2.92 12.95
C VAL A 99 12.25 1.98 13.16
N MET A 100 11.87 1.24 12.12
CA MET A 100 10.82 0.23 12.19
C MET A 100 11.36 -1.09 12.74
N ASN A 101 12.55 -1.49 12.25
CA ASN A 101 13.25 -2.67 12.71
C ASN A 101 14.75 -2.49 12.53
N ALA A 102 15.54 -3.00 13.48
CA ALA A 102 16.98 -3.04 13.40
C ALA A 102 17.47 -4.46 13.72
N THR A 103 18.15 -5.08 12.76
CA THR A 103 18.69 -6.43 12.89
C THR A 103 20.13 -6.46 12.38
N GLY A 104 21.07 -6.90 13.23
CA GLY A 104 22.48 -6.92 12.89
C GLY A 104 22.99 -5.52 12.55
N ARG A 105 23.45 -5.34 11.30
CA ARG A 105 24.01 -4.08 10.79
C ARG A 105 23.05 -3.26 9.93
N ARG A 106 21.76 -3.60 9.89
CA ARG A 106 20.77 -2.95 9.03
C ARG A 106 19.57 -2.48 9.84
N ALA A 107 19.06 -1.31 9.50
CA ALA A 107 17.85 -0.73 10.06
C ALA A 107 16.92 -0.31 8.92
N ALA A 108 15.72 -0.87 8.91
CA ALA A 108 14.64 -0.40 8.05
C ALA A 108 13.99 0.79 8.74
N CYS A 109 13.96 1.93 8.05
CA CYS A 109 13.53 3.21 8.60
C CYS A 109 12.43 3.81 7.71
N ARG A 110 11.58 4.61 8.34
CA ARG A 110 10.52 5.40 7.71
C ARG A 110 10.76 6.87 8.02
N CYS A 111 10.38 7.76 7.11
CA CYS A 111 10.29 9.18 7.36
C CYS A 111 8.95 9.76 6.90
N GLU A 112 8.35 10.62 7.71
CA GLU A 112 7.21 11.47 7.37
C GLU A 112 7.70 12.91 7.21
N LEU A 113 7.32 13.57 6.11
CA LEU A 113 7.66 14.96 5.86
C LEU A 113 6.40 15.83 5.90
N HIS A 114 6.41 16.81 6.78
CA HIS A 114 5.33 17.78 6.94
C HIS A 114 5.82 19.18 6.55
N ALA A 115 5.03 19.89 5.75
CA ALA A 115 5.19 21.34 5.61
C ALA A 115 4.32 22.04 6.65
N VAL A 116 4.93 22.87 7.47
CA VAL A 116 4.31 23.60 8.58
C VAL A 116 4.11 25.05 8.15
N ALA A 117 2.90 25.58 8.29
CA ALA A 117 2.57 26.96 8.00
C ALA A 117 2.83 27.88 9.21
N ALA A 118 2.75 29.20 8.98
CA ALA A 118 3.06 30.20 10.00
C ALA A 118 2.10 30.15 11.20
N ASP A 119 0.88 29.66 11.00
CA ASP A 119 -0.14 29.47 12.04
C ASP A 119 0.05 28.15 12.83
N GLY A 120 1.08 27.35 12.50
CA GLY A 120 1.38 26.08 13.14
C GLY A 120 0.64 24.87 12.55
N SER A 121 -0.27 25.08 11.59
CA SER A 121 -0.88 23.97 10.86
C SER A 121 0.16 23.20 10.05
N SER A 122 -0.04 21.89 9.86
CA SER A 122 0.92 21.04 9.14
C SER A 122 0.22 20.14 8.14
N VAL A 123 0.83 19.98 6.96
CA VAL A 123 0.36 19.10 5.89
C VAL A 123 1.43 18.05 5.61
N LEU A 124 1.05 16.77 5.57
CA LEU A 124 1.94 15.69 5.13
C LEU A 124 2.18 15.84 3.61
N VAL A 125 3.43 16.06 3.23
CA VAL A 125 3.81 16.42 1.85
C VAL A 125 4.63 15.34 1.17
N ALA A 126 5.32 14.51 1.93
CA ALA A 126 5.98 13.32 1.42
C ALA A 126 6.11 12.26 2.52
N VAL A 127 6.27 11.02 2.09
CA VAL A 127 6.71 9.92 2.95
C VAL A 127 7.89 9.23 2.30
N ALA A 128 8.83 8.78 3.11
CA ALA A 128 9.98 8.04 2.62
C ALA A 128 10.22 6.78 3.43
N GLN A 129 10.83 5.80 2.79
CA GLN A 129 11.35 4.61 3.45
C GLN A 129 12.78 4.39 2.98
N GLY A 130 13.65 4.02 3.92
CA GLY A 130 15.05 3.78 3.59
C GLY A 130 15.66 2.67 4.42
N THR A 131 16.70 2.06 3.87
CA THR A 131 17.54 1.10 4.59
C THR A 131 18.83 1.77 5.00
N ILE A 132 19.05 1.85 6.29
CA ILE A 132 20.29 2.35 6.88
C ILE A 132 21.18 1.16 7.23
N VAL A 133 22.45 1.24 6.88
CA VAL A 133 23.42 0.16 7.10
C VAL A 133 24.63 0.72 7.85
N ALA A 134 25.07 0.02 8.88
CA ALA A 134 26.36 0.27 9.52
C ALA A 134 27.45 -0.45 8.71
N PRO A 135 28.40 0.24 8.05
CA PRO A 135 29.47 -0.38 7.27
C PRO A 135 30.34 -1.33 8.12
N GLU A 136 31.05 -2.27 7.49
CA GLU A 136 32.07 -3.03 8.22
C GLU A 136 33.19 -2.05 8.58
N ALA A 137 33.71 -2.14 9.80
CA ALA A 137 34.92 -1.42 10.13
C ALA A 137 36.00 -1.84 9.13
N SER A 138 36.42 -0.93 8.26
CA SER A 138 37.53 -1.17 7.35
C SER A 138 38.78 -1.40 8.20
N GLY A 139 39.11 -2.66 8.45
CA GLY A 139 40.33 -3.06 9.11
C GLY A 139 41.52 -2.75 8.22
N VAL A 140 42.16 -1.61 8.45
CA VAL A 140 43.61 -1.50 8.26
C VAL A 140 44.21 -1.18 9.61
N SER A 141 44.60 -2.24 10.32
CA SER A 141 45.79 -2.26 11.16
C SER A 141 46.47 -3.58 10.91
N ALA A 142 47.78 -3.52 10.64
CA ALA A 142 48.65 -4.69 10.61
C ALA A 142 48.69 -5.34 12.01
N ALA A 143 48.84 -6.67 12.03
CA ALA A 143 48.85 -7.56 13.21
C ALA A 143 47.44 -7.91 13.76
N ASP A 144 46.84 -8.97 13.23
CA ASP A 144 46.81 -10.28 13.92
C ASP A 144 45.73 -11.19 13.35
N ILE A 145 46.20 -12.23 12.66
CA ILE A 145 45.45 -13.40 12.23
C ILE A 145 45.58 -14.42 13.35
N SER A 146 44.51 -14.76 14.07
CA SER A 146 44.42 -16.06 14.77
C SER A 146 43.02 -16.38 15.34
N GLU A 147 42.46 -17.47 14.80
CA GLU A 147 41.73 -18.56 15.48
C GLU A 147 40.40 -18.37 16.25
N LYS A 148 39.38 -19.02 15.65
CA LYS A 148 38.52 -20.12 16.18
C LYS A 148 37.37 -19.88 17.17
N SER A 149 36.21 -20.32 16.65
CA SER A 149 35.29 -21.33 17.18
C SER A 149 34.15 -20.95 18.13
N GLU A 150 32.94 -21.19 17.59
CA GLU A 150 31.86 -22.02 18.16
C GLU A 150 31.02 -21.55 19.37
N MET A 151 29.72 -21.50 19.07
CA MET A 151 28.62 -22.15 19.80
C MET A 151 28.09 -21.52 21.09
N SER A 152 26.85 -21.02 21.03
CA SER A 152 25.75 -21.45 21.91
C SER A 152 24.45 -20.65 21.68
N ARG A 153 23.35 -21.37 21.49
CA ARG A 153 21.97 -20.90 21.71
C ARG A 153 21.40 -21.71 22.88
N PRO A 154 20.66 -21.07 23.80
CA PRO A 154 19.52 -21.72 24.43
C PRO A 154 18.21 -20.89 24.34
N PRO A 155 17.06 -21.48 24.69
CA PRO A 155 15.77 -21.18 24.10
C PRO A 155 14.79 -20.46 25.04
N GLY A 156 13.68 -19.97 24.47
CA GLY A 156 12.41 -19.80 25.17
C GLY A 156 12.21 -18.51 25.96
N ALA A 157 11.62 -17.50 25.33
CA ALA A 157 10.73 -16.53 25.98
C ALA A 157 9.85 -15.85 24.91
N THR A 158 8.60 -16.28 24.80
CA THR A 158 7.54 -15.55 24.10
C THR A 158 7.30 -14.23 24.82
N ARG A 159 7.86 -13.14 24.29
CA ARG A 159 7.53 -11.78 24.73
C ARG A 159 6.35 -11.25 23.92
N PRO A 160 5.41 -10.51 24.53
CA PRO A 160 4.37 -9.81 23.78
C PRO A 160 5.05 -8.86 22.79
N ARG A 161 4.64 -8.92 21.52
CA ARG A 161 5.07 -7.95 20.51
C ARG A 161 4.40 -6.61 20.80
N TYR A 162 5.02 -5.81 21.67
CA TYR A 162 4.80 -4.37 21.67
C TYR A 162 5.41 -3.81 20.37
N GLY A 163 4.60 -3.17 19.53
CA GLY A 163 5.12 -2.30 18.47
C GLY A 163 5.97 -1.23 19.13
N ARG A 164 7.27 -1.19 18.82
CA ARG A 164 8.21 -0.20 19.35
C ARG A 164 8.13 1.08 18.51
N THR A 165 7.02 1.80 18.61
CA THR A 165 6.79 3.21 18.23
C THR A 165 5.45 3.56 18.86
N GLY A 166 5.23 4.76 19.40
CA GLY A 166 3.97 5.13 20.07
C GLY A 166 2.69 5.11 19.20
N VAL A 167 2.77 4.57 17.98
CA VAL A 167 1.64 4.33 17.07
C VAL A 167 1.14 2.90 17.29
N PRO A 168 -0.14 2.70 17.66
CA PRO A 168 -0.74 1.38 17.78
C PRO A 168 -0.61 0.55 16.49
N THR A 169 -0.53 -0.77 16.59
CA THR A 169 -0.59 -1.63 15.40
C THR A 169 -2.03 -1.81 14.93
N VAL A 170 -2.21 -2.26 13.68
CA VAL A 170 -3.56 -2.60 13.15
C VAL A 170 -4.28 -3.58 14.08
N GLN A 171 -3.58 -4.59 14.59
CA GLN A 171 -4.18 -5.56 15.51
C GLN A 171 -4.64 -4.95 16.84
N GLN A 172 -3.92 -3.94 17.35
CA GLN A 172 -4.30 -3.24 18.58
C GLN A 172 -5.56 -2.41 18.34
N ILE A 173 -5.55 -1.57 17.29
CA ILE A 173 -6.71 -0.75 16.90
C ILE A 173 -7.95 -1.62 16.68
N LEU A 174 -7.84 -2.69 15.90
CA LEU A 174 -8.98 -3.57 15.63
C LEU A 174 -9.54 -4.21 16.91
N ARG A 175 -8.68 -4.69 17.81
CA ARG A 175 -9.14 -5.27 19.09
C ARG A 175 -9.83 -4.23 19.96
N ASP A 176 -9.27 -3.04 20.06
CA ASP A 176 -9.82 -1.98 20.91
C ASP A 176 -11.15 -1.48 20.36
N ARG A 177 -11.25 -1.20 19.06
CA ARG A 177 -12.50 -0.82 18.39
C ARG A 177 -13.58 -1.89 18.52
N LEU A 178 -13.25 -3.16 18.26
CA LEU A 178 -14.23 -4.25 18.35
C LEU A 178 -14.67 -4.55 19.79
N ARG A 179 -13.84 -4.24 20.79
CA ARG A 179 -14.19 -4.39 22.20
C ARG A 179 -15.03 -3.23 22.73
N THR A 180 -14.72 -2.00 22.31
CA THR A 180 -15.31 -0.78 22.86
C THR A 180 -16.43 -0.20 22.03
N GLY A 181 -16.43 -0.46 20.72
CA GLY A 181 -17.27 0.22 19.74
C GLY A 181 -16.82 1.65 19.42
N ASP A 182 -15.72 2.13 20.03
CA ASP A 182 -15.22 3.49 19.87
C ASP A 182 -14.23 3.55 18.71
N THR A 183 -14.48 4.43 17.75
CA THR A 183 -13.62 4.67 16.58
C THR A 183 -12.96 6.05 16.60
N ASP A 184 -13.14 6.86 17.67
CA ASP A 184 -12.50 8.17 17.84
C ASP A 184 -11.11 8.06 18.49
N ASP A 185 -10.31 7.14 17.97
CA ASP A 185 -8.95 6.82 18.46
C ASP A 185 -7.85 7.57 17.67
N GLY A 186 -8.25 8.52 16.82
CA GLY A 186 -7.36 9.25 15.92
C GLY A 186 -6.80 8.42 14.76
N ALA A 187 -7.21 7.16 14.61
CA ALA A 187 -6.85 6.32 13.48
C ALA A 187 -7.91 6.38 12.38
N THR A 188 -7.45 6.27 11.14
CA THR A 188 -8.27 5.89 9.98
C THR A 188 -7.79 4.54 9.48
N VAL A 189 -8.64 3.52 9.60
CA VAL A 189 -8.37 2.12 9.24
C VAL A 189 -8.99 1.81 7.88
N ALA A 190 -8.14 1.57 6.89
CA ALA A 190 -8.55 1.16 5.55
C ALA A 190 -8.58 -0.35 5.37
N LEU A 191 -9.57 -0.86 4.64
CA LEU A 191 -9.54 -2.19 4.03
C LEU A 191 -9.14 -2.03 2.56
N VAL A 192 -7.94 -2.49 2.22
CA VAL A 192 -7.35 -2.38 0.89
C VAL A 192 -7.55 -3.71 0.17
N ILE A 193 -8.30 -3.71 -0.93
CA ILE A 193 -8.70 -4.93 -1.65
C ILE A 193 -8.00 -5.00 -3.00
N GLU A 194 -7.03 -5.92 -3.12
CA GLU A 194 -6.34 -6.18 -4.39
C GLU A 194 -7.28 -6.88 -5.38
N GLY A 195 -7.25 -6.43 -6.64
CA GLY A 195 -7.92 -7.09 -7.75
C GLY A 195 -7.10 -8.22 -8.40
N GLY A 196 -7.69 -8.90 -9.38
CA GLY A 196 -6.99 -10.02 -10.01
C GLY A 196 -7.68 -10.69 -11.19
N GLY A 197 -8.73 -10.10 -11.78
CA GLY A 197 -9.64 -10.85 -12.65
C GLY A 197 -10.30 -11.96 -11.85
N MET A 198 -10.27 -13.20 -12.36
CA MET A 198 -10.83 -14.37 -11.66
C MET A 198 -10.10 -14.73 -10.36
N ARG A 199 -8.84 -14.32 -10.21
CA ARG A 199 -8.14 -14.41 -8.91
C ARG A 199 -8.75 -13.50 -7.83
N GLY A 200 -9.62 -12.57 -8.22
CA GLY A 200 -10.45 -11.79 -7.31
C GLY A 200 -11.30 -12.64 -6.37
N ILE A 201 -11.54 -13.93 -6.68
CA ILE A 201 -12.15 -14.88 -5.73
C ILE A 201 -11.40 -14.97 -4.40
N VAL A 202 -10.08 -14.81 -4.41
CA VAL A 202 -9.24 -14.86 -3.21
C VAL A 202 -9.56 -13.67 -2.30
N SER A 203 -9.50 -12.45 -2.84
CA SER A 203 -9.80 -11.24 -2.06
C SER A 203 -11.29 -11.11 -1.73
N ALA A 204 -12.20 -11.60 -2.58
CA ALA A 204 -13.64 -11.71 -2.29
C ALA A 204 -13.89 -12.63 -1.09
N THR A 205 -13.21 -13.77 -1.04
CA THR A 205 -13.32 -14.70 0.08
C THR A 205 -12.77 -14.11 1.36
N MET A 206 -11.63 -13.42 1.30
CA MET A 206 -11.07 -12.73 2.48
C MET A 206 -12.00 -11.62 2.97
N ALA A 207 -12.64 -10.87 2.07
CA ALA A 207 -13.67 -9.89 2.39
C ALA A 207 -14.88 -10.53 3.07
N ALA A 208 -15.32 -11.70 2.58
CA ALA A 208 -16.38 -12.49 3.22
C ALA A 208 -16.00 -12.92 4.64
N VAL A 209 -14.74 -13.32 4.88
CA VAL A 209 -14.28 -13.62 6.24
C VAL A 209 -14.27 -12.36 7.13
N ILE A 210 -13.84 -11.21 6.62
CA ILE A 210 -13.90 -9.93 7.35
C ILE A 210 -15.34 -9.58 7.75
N GLU A 211 -16.30 -9.79 6.85
CA GLU A 211 -17.75 -9.63 7.10
C GLU A 211 -18.26 -10.61 8.17
N GLN A 212 -17.96 -11.91 8.01
CA GLN A 212 -18.41 -12.98 8.92
C GLN A 212 -17.82 -12.86 10.34
N GLU A 213 -16.57 -12.44 10.46
CA GLU A 213 -15.89 -12.22 11.74
C GLU A 213 -16.29 -10.89 12.41
N GLY A 214 -17.18 -10.11 11.78
CA GLY A 214 -17.71 -8.87 12.34
C GLY A 214 -16.66 -7.77 12.45
N VAL A 215 -15.68 -7.72 11.55
CA VAL A 215 -14.58 -6.74 11.58
C VAL A 215 -14.98 -5.39 10.98
N LEU A 216 -15.99 -5.36 10.11
CA LEU A 216 -16.45 -4.14 9.41
C LEU A 216 -16.69 -2.91 10.30
N PRO A 217 -17.27 -3.01 11.51
CA PRO A 217 -17.45 -1.85 12.39
C PRO A 217 -16.14 -1.14 12.77
N ALA A 218 -14.98 -1.79 12.67
CA ALA A 218 -13.68 -1.21 12.96
C ALA A 218 -12.98 -0.60 11.73
N ILE A 219 -13.59 -0.66 10.54
CA ILE A 219 -13.02 -0.19 9.26
C ILE A 219 -13.64 1.13 8.86
N ASP A 220 -12.84 2.16 8.60
CA ASP A 220 -13.32 3.51 8.24
C ASP A 220 -13.45 3.72 6.73
N LEU A 221 -12.61 3.04 5.94
CA LEU A 221 -12.49 3.25 4.49
C LEU A 221 -12.29 1.90 3.80
N ILE A 222 -12.91 1.65 2.64
CA ILE A 222 -12.58 0.50 1.78
C ILE A 222 -12.08 1.04 0.43
N VAL A 223 -10.90 0.57 0.03
CA VAL A 223 -10.23 0.98 -1.22
C VAL A 223 -10.01 -0.26 -2.08
N GLY A 224 -10.61 -0.29 -3.27
CA GLY A 224 -10.55 -1.44 -4.18
C GLY A 224 -9.99 -1.08 -5.56
N THR A 225 -9.19 -1.98 -6.12
CA THR A 225 -8.71 -1.87 -7.52
C THR A 225 -9.24 -3.03 -8.35
N SER A 226 -9.80 -2.77 -9.54
CA SER A 226 -10.24 -3.78 -10.50
C SER A 226 -11.30 -4.72 -9.90
N ALA A 227 -11.10 -6.04 -9.94
CA ALA A 227 -11.96 -6.99 -9.23
C ALA A 227 -12.11 -6.66 -7.71
N GLY A 228 -11.12 -5.98 -7.12
CA GLY A 228 -11.20 -5.48 -5.75
C GLY A 228 -12.21 -4.34 -5.56
N ALA A 229 -12.46 -3.52 -6.59
CA ALA A 229 -13.51 -2.49 -6.58
C ALA A 229 -14.91 -3.13 -6.54
N VAL A 230 -15.12 -4.18 -7.35
CA VAL A 230 -16.35 -5.00 -7.28
C VAL A 230 -16.52 -5.60 -5.89
N ASN A 231 -15.48 -6.26 -5.38
CA ASN A 231 -15.51 -6.90 -4.07
C ASN A 231 -15.76 -5.89 -2.94
N ALA A 232 -15.20 -4.67 -3.03
CA ALA A 232 -15.43 -3.58 -2.07
C ALA A 232 -16.89 -3.14 -2.05
N ALA A 233 -17.49 -2.92 -3.22
CA ALA A 233 -18.89 -2.54 -3.32
C ALA A 233 -19.84 -3.66 -2.83
N THR A 234 -19.54 -4.93 -3.13
CA THR A 234 -20.33 -6.06 -2.60
C THR A 234 -20.22 -6.21 -1.08
N LEU A 235 -19.04 -5.93 -0.51
CA LEU A 235 -18.83 -5.95 0.94
C LEU A 235 -19.61 -4.83 1.62
N ALA A 236 -19.64 -3.64 1.02
CA ALA A 236 -20.38 -2.50 1.56
C ALA A 236 -21.90 -2.77 1.70
N VAL A 237 -22.46 -3.61 0.84
CA VAL A 237 -23.89 -3.99 0.87
C VAL A 237 -24.16 -5.32 1.59
N GLY A 238 -23.17 -5.91 2.27
CA GLY A 238 -23.38 -7.12 3.07
C GLY A 238 -23.48 -8.41 2.24
N LYS A 239 -22.81 -8.48 1.09
CA LYS A 239 -22.94 -9.57 0.10
C LYS A 239 -21.61 -10.22 -0.27
N ALA A 240 -20.57 -10.09 0.55
CA ALA A 240 -19.23 -10.55 0.18
C ALA A 240 -19.14 -12.08 -0.01
N GLU A 241 -19.85 -12.87 0.81
CA GLU A 241 -19.90 -14.33 0.64
C GLU A 241 -20.53 -14.77 -0.69
N ALA A 242 -21.70 -14.20 -1.02
CA ALA A 242 -22.40 -14.48 -2.26
C ALA A 242 -21.58 -14.05 -3.49
N MET A 243 -20.83 -12.94 -3.38
CA MET A 243 -19.89 -12.53 -4.41
C MET A 243 -18.77 -13.57 -4.59
N ALA A 244 -18.19 -14.08 -3.50
CA ALA A 244 -17.14 -15.09 -3.57
C ALA A 244 -17.61 -16.41 -4.21
N ASP A 245 -18.85 -16.84 -3.97
CA ASP A 245 -19.51 -17.96 -4.67
C ASP A 245 -19.57 -17.73 -6.19
N SER A 246 -20.04 -16.56 -6.61
CA SER A 246 -20.34 -16.26 -8.01
C SER A 246 -19.12 -16.26 -8.95
N TYR A 247 -17.90 -16.10 -8.43
CA TYR A 247 -16.69 -16.28 -9.25
C TYR A 247 -16.62 -17.69 -9.85
N ALA A 248 -16.88 -18.73 -9.07
CA ALA A 248 -16.83 -20.10 -9.56
C ALA A 248 -18.09 -20.47 -10.38
N GLU A 249 -19.23 -19.89 -10.05
CA GLU A 249 -20.53 -20.35 -10.54
C GLU A 249 -21.07 -19.55 -11.72
N VAL A 250 -20.80 -18.24 -11.76
CA VAL A 250 -21.35 -17.30 -12.75
C VAL A 250 -20.24 -16.79 -13.67
N PHE A 251 -19.19 -16.18 -13.12
CA PHE A 251 -18.19 -15.45 -13.90
C PHE A 251 -17.17 -16.34 -14.63
N ALA A 252 -17.04 -17.61 -14.24
CA ALA A 252 -16.23 -18.59 -14.95
C ALA A 252 -16.86 -19.01 -16.31
N SER A 253 -18.11 -18.62 -16.59
CA SER A 253 -18.82 -19.01 -17.80
C SER A 253 -18.32 -18.29 -19.07
N PRO A 254 -18.48 -18.90 -20.27
CA PRO A 254 -18.14 -18.26 -21.55
C PRO A 254 -18.92 -16.98 -21.87
N GLU A 255 -20.00 -16.70 -21.14
CA GLU A 255 -20.76 -15.47 -21.28
C GLU A 255 -19.91 -14.25 -20.90
N PHE A 256 -19.19 -14.35 -19.78
CA PHE A 256 -18.35 -13.29 -19.24
C PHE A 256 -16.90 -13.39 -19.68
N ILE A 257 -16.35 -14.60 -19.84
CA ILE A 257 -14.96 -14.83 -20.26
C ILE A 257 -14.87 -15.73 -21.49
N ASP A 258 -14.62 -15.12 -22.64
CA ASP A 258 -14.41 -15.82 -23.91
C ASP A 258 -13.15 -15.36 -24.63
N VAL A 259 -12.09 -16.13 -24.46
CA VAL A 259 -10.78 -15.90 -25.10
C VAL A 259 -10.84 -15.96 -26.64
N ARG A 260 -11.87 -16.60 -27.23
CA ARG A 260 -12.03 -16.69 -28.69
C ARG A 260 -12.47 -15.35 -29.31
N ARG A 261 -12.93 -14.39 -28.50
CA ARG A 261 -13.32 -13.04 -28.95
C ARG A 261 -12.15 -12.23 -29.51
N ILE A 262 -10.92 -12.51 -29.06
CA ILE A 262 -9.68 -11.87 -29.57
C ILE A 262 -9.54 -12.07 -31.08
N VAL A 263 -9.82 -13.27 -31.59
CA VAL A 263 -9.69 -13.59 -33.03
C VAL A 263 -10.66 -12.75 -33.88
N ARG A 264 -11.73 -12.23 -33.26
CA ARG A 264 -12.74 -11.38 -33.91
C ARG A 264 -12.55 -9.89 -33.61
N GLY A 265 -11.42 -9.50 -33.02
CA GLY A 265 -11.16 -8.11 -32.60
C GLY A 265 -12.10 -7.59 -31.51
N ARG A 266 -12.74 -8.49 -30.74
CA ARG A 266 -13.66 -8.14 -29.65
C ARG A 266 -13.00 -8.35 -28.29
N PRO A 267 -13.40 -7.59 -27.25
CA PRO A 267 -12.89 -7.77 -25.90
C PRO A 267 -13.16 -9.18 -25.34
N VAL A 268 -12.21 -9.72 -24.57
CA VAL A 268 -12.32 -11.02 -23.88
C VAL A 268 -13.40 -10.98 -22.79
N ILE A 269 -13.47 -9.86 -22.08
CA ILE A 269 -14.38 -9.55 -20.99
C ILE A 269 -15.18 -8.32 -21.38
N ASP A 270 -16.49 -8.41 -21.32
CA ASP A 270 -17.37 -7.25 -21.47
C ASP A 270 -17.53 -6.58 -20.09
N GLY A 271 -16.70 -5.58 -19.81
CA GLY A 271 -16.61 -4.95 -18.48
C GLY A 271 -17.92 -4.34 -18.01
N LEU A 272 -18.59 -3.58 -18.89
CA LEU A 272 -19.86 -2.93 -18.56
C LEU A 272 -20.95 -3.96 -18.30
N ARG A 273 -21.06 -4.99 -19.14
CA ARG A 273 -22.03 -6.07 -18.92
C ARG A 273 -21.74 -6.84 -17.63
N LEU A 274 -20.47 -7.10 -17.32
CA LEU A 274 -20.09 -7.78 -16.08
C LEU A 274 -20.52 -6.96 -14.87
N VAL A 275 -20.17 -5.67 -14.82
CA VAL A 275 -20.51 -4.82 -13.66
C VAL A 275 -22.02 -4.61 -13.56
N SER A 276 -22.73 -4.44 -14.68
CA SER A 276 -24.20 -4.36 -14.68
C SER A 276 -24.83 -5.64 -14.13
N HIS A 277 -24.29 -6.81 -14.50
CA HIS A 277 -24.79 -8.09 -14.00
C HIS A 277 -24.47 -8.32 -12.52
N VAL A 278 -23.30 -7.90 -12.05
CA VAL A 278 -22.98 -7.85 -10.60
C VAL A 278 -24.01 -7.01 -9.87
N ASP A 279 -24.37 -5.85 -10.42
CA ASP A 279 -25.37 -4.96 -9.83
C ASP A 279 -26.78 -5.55 -9.82
N GLU A 280 -27.18 -6.26 -10.88
CA GLU A 280 -28.44 -7.00 -10.92
C GLU A 280 -28.51 -8.12 -9.86
N LEU A 281 -27.39 -8.82 -9.62
CA LEU A 281 -27.34 -9.95 -8.69
C LEU A 281 -27.23 -9.53 -7.23
N PHE A 282 -26.45 -8.48 -6.95
CA PHE A 282 -26.04 -8.12 -5.58
C PHE A 282 -26.45 -6.73 -5.15
N ASP A 283 -27.05 -5.95 -6.04
CA ASP A 283 -27.49 -4.58 -5.77
C ASP A 283 -26.34 -3.66 -5.29
N VAL A 284 -25.12 -3.86 -5.80
CA VAL A 284 -23.94 -3.11 -5.32
C VAL A 284 -24.06 -1.60 -5.50
N GLY A 285 -24.86 -1.18 -6.46
CA GLY A 285 -25.20 0.20 -6.74
C GLY A 285 -25.91 0.91 -5.59
N SER A 286 -26.62 0.18 -4.71
CA SER A 286 -27.26 0.77 -3.52
C SER A 286 -26.25 1.22 -2.46
N ALA A 287 -24.97 0.82 -2.55
CA ALA A 287 -23.93 1.36 -1.67
C ALA A 287 -23.81 2.89 -1.77
N ALA A 288 -24.17 3.48 -2.92
CA ALA A 288 -24.23 4.93 -3.11
C ALA A 288 -25.28 5.63 -2.22
N ASP A 289 -26.28 4.88 -1.74
CA ASP A 289 -27.37 5.37 -0.88
C ASP A 289 -27.10 5.08 0.62
N THR A 290 -25.92 4.58 0.96
CA THR A 290 -25.52 4.24 2.33
C THR A 290 -24.36 5.11 2.81
N ASP A 291 -24.05 5.06 4.11
CA ASP A 291 -22.87 5.73 4.68
C ASP A 291 -21.55 5.26 4.03
N TRP A 292 -21.54 4.11 3.35
CA TRP A 292 -20.39 3.64 2.59
C TRP A 292 -20.07 4.53 1.38
N ALA A 293 -21.02 5.30 0.83
CA ALA A 293 -20.75 6.17 -0.31
C ALA A 293 -19.60 7.17 -0.07
N GLY A 294 -19.47 7.66 1.17
CA GLY A 294 -18.35 8.53 1.60
C GLY A 294 -17.10 7.78 2.06
N ARG A 295 -17.16 6.45 2.16
CA ARG A 295 -16.14 5.56 2.74
C ARG A 295 -15.66 4.49 1.75
N LEU A 296 -16.02 4.64 0.48
CA LEU A 296 -15.66 3.77 -0.62
C LEU A 296 -14.78 4.52 -1.63
N ALA A 297 -13.74 3.86 -2.12
CA ALA A 297 -12.86 4.37 -3.16
C ALA A 297 -12.56 3.30 -4.21
N MET A 298 -12.84 3.62 -5.48
CA MET A 298 -12.53 2.76 -6.62
C MET A 298 -11.30 3.31 -7.33
N VAL A 299 -10.21 2.55 -7.38
CA VAL A 299 -8.96 3.04 -7.97
C VAL A 299 -8.95 2.83 -9.47
N ALA A 300 -8.76 3.91 -10.22
CA ALA A 300 -8.66 3.88 -11.67
C ALA A 300 -7.39 4.63 -12.12
N THR A 301 -6.91 4.31 -13.32
CA THR A 301 -5.77 5.01 -13.93
C THR A 301 -6.31 6.07 -14.88
N ASP A 302 -5.98 7.35 -14.66
CA ASP A 302 -6.30 8.41 -15.61
C ASP A 302 -5.39 8.28 -16.85
N VAL A 303 -6.01 8.28 -18.03
CA VAL A 303 -5.29 8.07 -19.30
C VAL A 303 -4.38 9.23 -19.65
N ASP A 304 -4.78 10.45 -19.33
CA ASP A 304 -4.08 11.68 -19.73
C ASP A 304 -2.88 11.98 -18.83
N THR A 305 -2.99 11.69 -17.53
CA THR A 305 -1.90 11.90 -16.56
C THR A 305 -1.01 10.67 -16.37
N GLY A 306 -1.55 9.47 -16.61
CA GLY A 306 -0.85 8.21 -16.32
C GLY A 306 -0.79 7.85 -14.84
N LEU A 307 -1.55 8.54 -13.98
CA LEU A 307 -1.57 8.34 -12.53
C LEU A 307 -2.77 7.49 -12.09
N ALA A 308 -2.62 6.77 -10.97
CA ALA A 308 -3.74 6.17 -10.26
C ALA A 308 -4.44 7.23 -9.42
N GLU A 309 -5.76 7.24 -9.46
CA GLU A 309 -6.61 8.11 -8.63
C GLU A 309 -7.75 7.31 -8.00
N ALA A 310 -8.14 7.72 -6.81
CA ALA A 310 -9.35 7.25 -6.15
C ALA A 310 -10.58 7.95 -6.74
N LEU A 311 -11.48 7.18 -7.33
CA LEU A 311 -12.83 7.62 -7.63
C LEU A 311 -13.67 7.48 -6.36
N THR A 312 -14.06 8.63 -5.79
CA THR A 312 -14.85 8.77 -4.56
C THR A 312 -16.03 9.72 -4.77
N GLY A 313 -16.84 9.94 -3.72
CA GLY A 313 -17.91 10.93 -3.73
C GLY A 313 -18.98 10.61 -4.77
N PHE A 314 -19.46 9.37 -4.75
CA PHE A 314 -20.44 8.89 -5.72
C PHE A 314 -21.74 9.68 -5.58
N THR A 315 -22.24 10.22 -6.70
CA THR A 315 -23.45 11.07 -6.68
C THR A 315 -24.73 10.27 -6.72
N ASP A 316 -24.68 9.09 -7.35
CA ASP A 316 -25.79 8.17 -7.50
C ASP A 316 -25.28 6.76 -7.85
N ARG A 317 -26.23 5.82 -7.97
CA ARG A 317 -25.99 4.44 -8.42
C ARG A 317 -25.18 4.37 -9.72
N ALA A 318 -25.53 5.18 -10.73
CA ALA A 318 -24.92 5.09 -12.04
C ALA A 318 -23.45 5.53 -12.01
N ASP A 319 -23.12 6.55 -11.22
CA ASP A 319 -21.77 7.05 -11.01
C ASP A 319 -20.90 6.04 -10.23
N LEU A 320 -21.45 5.34 -9.23
CA LEU A 320 -20.76 4.24 -8.56
C LEU A 320 -20.48 3.07 -9.52
N ILE A 321 -21.49 2.62 -10.27
CA ILE A 321 -21.34 1.55 -11.27
C ILE A 321 -20.33 1.94 -12.35
N GLY A 322 -20.38 3.19 -12.82
CA GLY A 322 -19.40 3.75 -13.75
C GLY A 322 -17.97 3.74 -13.17
N SER A 323 -17.82 4.06 -11.88
CA SER A 323 -16.53 4.06 -11.18
C SER A 323 -15.95 2.64 -11.02
N ILE A 324 -16.79 1.66 -10.69
CA ILE A 324 -16.39 0.24 -10.65
C ILE A 324 -15.94 -0.22 -12.04
N HIS A 325 -16.69 0.14 -13.09
CA HIS A 325 -16.34 -0.20 -14.46
C HIS A 325 -15.02 0.44 -14.90
N ALA A 326 -14.80 1.72 -14.59
CA ALA A 326 -13.53 2.42 -14.84
C ALA A 326 -12.34 1.72 -14.16
N SER A 327 -12.53 1.21 -12.94
CA SER A 327 -11.48 0.53 -12.16
C SER A 327 -11.09 -0.85 -12.73
N GLY A 328 -11.96 -1.52 -13.49
CA GLY A 328 -11.78 -2.92 -13.93
C GLY A 328 -11.36 -3.14 -15.39
N LEU A 329 -11.18 -2.08 -16.19
CA LEU A 329 -10.98 -2.21 -17.63
C LEU A 329 -9.50 -2.37 -18.02
N LEU A 330 -9.02 -3.62 -18.08
CA LEU A 330 -7.69 -3.87 -18.62
C LEU A 330 -7.69 -3.71 -20.16
N PRO A 331 -6.75 -2.93 -20.72
CA PRO A 331 -6.72 -2.52 -22.13
C PRO A 331 -6.94 -3.61 -23.19
N MET A 332 -6.40 -4.81 -22.98
CA MET A 332 -6.50 -5.92 -23.93
C MET A 332 -7.69 -6.85 -23.68
N LEU A 333 -8.32 -6.75 -22.50
CA LEU A 333 -9.40 -7.63 -22.10
C LEU A 333 -10.77 -6.97 -22.28
N ALA A 334 -10.89 -5.64 -22.21
CA ALA A 334 -12.18 -4.98 -22.06
C ALA A 334 -12.49 -3.78 -23.00
N GLY A 335 -11.54 -3.30 -23.84
CA GLY A 335 -11.83 -2.33 -24.92
C GLY A 335 -11.18 -0.94 -24.75
N GLU A 336 -11.81 0.08 -25.33
CA GLU A 336 -11.41 1.50 -25.23
C GLU A 336 -11.50 2.02 -23.79
N PRO A 337 -10.75 3.08 -23.42
CA PRO A 337 -10.87 3.69 -22.09
C PRO A 337 -12.30 4.11 -21.74
N VAL A 338 -12.68 3.94 -20.47
CA VAL A 338 -14.00 4.34 -19.97
C VAL A 338 -14.04 5.85 -19.82
N VAL A 339 -15.06 6.49 -20.42
CA VAL A 339 -15.31 7.93 -20.20
C VAL A 339 -16.23 8.09 -18.99
N LEU A 340 -15.73 8.73 -17.94
CA LEU A 340 -16.49 9.00 -16.71
C LEU A 340 -16.09 10.36 -16.15
N ARG A 341 -17.07 11.17 -15.74
CA ARG A 341 -16.85 12.53 -15.21
C ARG A 341 -15.98 13.40 -16.13
N GLY A 342 -16.18 13.28 -17.45
CA GLY A 342 -15.44 14.02 -18.48
C GLY A 342 -13.98 13.61 -18.70
N ARG A 343 -13.50 12.58 -17.99
CA ARG A 343 -12.13 12.05 -18.07
C ARG A 343 -12.13 10.63 -18.62
N ARG A 344 -10.97 10.17 -19.06
CA ARG A 344 -10.76 8.83 -19.64
C ARG A 344 -10.01 7.94 -18.65
N TRP A 345 -10.52 6.76 -18.41
CA TRP A 345 -10.05 5.87 -17.35
C TRP A 345 -9.72 4.47 -17.86
N LEU A 346 -8.72 3.86 -17.24
CA LEU A 346 -8.32 2.47 -17.39
C LEU A 346 -8.22 1.79 -16.02
N ASP A 347 -8.09 0.46 -16.01
CA ASP A 347 -7.92 -0.33 -14.78
C ASP A 347 -6.83 0.25 -13.87
N GLY A 348 -7.16 0.46 -12.59
CA GLY A 348 -6.23 1.02 -11.61
C GLY A 348 -4.99 0.15 -11.39
N GLY A 349 -5.08 -1.14 -11.68
CA GLY A 349 -4.00 -2.11 -11.53
C GLY A 349 -2.87 -1.96 -12.53
N ILE A 350 -2.98 -1.04 -13.51
CA ILE A 350 -1.85 -0.59 -14.34
C ILE A 350 -0.81 0.13 -13.47
N VAL A 351 -1.27 1.02 -12.60
CA VAL A 351 -0.41 1.87 -11.76
C VAL A 351 -0.36 1.34 -10.32
N ASP A 352 -1.52 1.17 -9.68
CA ASP A 352 -1.69 0.88 -8.25
C ASP A 352 -2.58 -0.34 -8.00
N ALA A 353 -1.99 -1.53 -8.20
CA ALA A 353 -2.71 -2.82 -8.08
C ALA A 353 -3.09 -3.19 -6.65
N VAL A 354 -2.32 -2.73 -5.66
CA VAL A 354 -2.54 -2.94 -4.23
C VAL A 354 -2.60 -1.56 -3.59
N PRO A 355 -3.78 -0.93 -3.50
CA PRO A 355 -3.90 0.53 -3.40
C PRO A 355 -3.66 1.11 -2.00
N VAL A 356 -2.52 0.78 -1.39
CA VAL A 356 -2.11 1.30 -0.09
C VAL A 356 -1.66 2.75 -0.19
N LEU A 357 -0.97 3.13 -1.27
CA LEU A 357 -0.63 4.53 -1.51
C LEU A 357 -1.90 5.36 -1.66
N THR A 358 -2.84 4.90 -2.47
CA THR A 358 -4.14 5.56 -2.62
C THR A 358 -4.89 5.67 -1.28
N ALA A 359 -4.93 4.60 -0.48
CA ALA A 359 -5.50 4.66 0.87
C ALA A 359 -4.80 5.72 1.75
N ALA A 360 -3.47 5.81 1.71
CA ALA A 360 -2.70 6.81 2.44
C ALA A 360 -3.06 8.24 2.01
N THR A 361 -3.23 8.49 0.70
CA THR A 361 -3.63 9.81 0.18
C THR A 361 -5.05 10.21 0.61
N LEU A 362 -5.90 9.23 0.92
CA LEU A 362 -7.23 9.44 1.49
C LEU A 362 -7.21 9.57 3.03
N GLY A 363 -6.03 9.61 3.64
CA GLY A 363 -5.86 9.80 5.08
C GLY A 363 -5.77 8.51 5.89
N ALA A 364 -5.68 7.33 5.27
CA ALA A 364 -5.51 6.09 6.01
C ALA A 364 -4.19 6.11 6.81
N THR A 365 -4.30 5.73 8.08
CA THR A 365 -3.17 5.58 9.01
C THR A 365 -2.84 4.10 9.25
N HIS A 366 -3.85 3.25 9.10
CA HIS A 366 -3.78 1.80 9.27
C HIS A 366 -4.45 1.12 8.07
N ALA A 367 -3.97 -0.06 7.68
CA ALA A 367 -4.64 -0.83 6.65
C ALA A 367 -4.56 -2.35 6.84
N ILE A 368 -5.68 -3.02 6.56
CA ILE A 368 -5.73 -4.45 6.28
C ILE A 368 -5.67 -4.61 4.76
N VAL A 369 -4.66 -5.30 4.25
CA VAL A 369 -4.45 -5.52 2.81
C VAL A 369 -4.85 -6.93 2.44
N LEU A 370 -5.88 -7.08 1.60
CA LEU A 370 -6.33 -8.35 1.04
C LEU A 370 -5.52 -8.65 -0.23
N ALA A 371 -4.39 -9.33 -0.07
CA ALA A 371 -3.50 -9.67 -1.17
C ALA A 371 -3.95 -10.97 -1.85
N THR A 372 -4.00 -10.97 -3.18
CA THR A 372 -4.46 -12.14 -3.95
C THR A 372 -3.36 -13.17 -4.20
N ARG A 373 -2.11 -12.86 -3.83
CA ARG A 373 -0.96 -13.73 -4.09
C ARG A 373 -0.18 -14.07 -2.82
N PRO A 374 0.39 -15.29 -2.75
CA PRO A 374 1.18 -15.70 -1.61
C PRO A 374 2.54 -14.99 -1.54
N PRO A 375 3.23 -15.09 -0.39
CA PRO A 375 4.55 -14.51 -0.23
C PRO A 375 5.61 -14.95 -1.23
N GLY A 376 6.46 -13.99 -1.64
CA GLY A 376 7.53 -14.22 -2.60
C GLY A 376 7.09 -14.33 -4.06
N THR A 377 5.79 -14.20 -4.37
CA THR A 377 5.29 -14.26 -5.76
C THR A 377 5.03 -12.88 -6.35
N GLN A 378 5.09 -12.80 -7.68
CA GLN A 378 4.86 -11.57 -8.43
C GLN A 378 4.16 -11.86 -9.77
N PRO A 379 3.52 -10.86 -10.39
CA PRO A 379 3.07 -10.97 -11.77
C PRO A 379 4.25 -11.30 -12.70
N ALA A 380 4.09 -12.34 -13.53
CA ALA A 380 5.03 -12.60 -14.61
C ALA A 380 4.80 -11.60 -15.75
N TYR A 381 5.88 -11.15 -16.39
CA TYR A 381 5.84 -10.35 -17.61
C TYR A 381 5.98 -11.27 -18.82
N GLY A 382 5.04 -11.23 -19.75
CA GLY A 382 4.99 -12.12 -20.91
C GLY A 382 4.59 -11.43 -22.20
N ALA A 383 4.31 -12.23 -23.24
CA ALA A 383 3.98 -11.71 -24.57
C ALA A 383 2.72 -10.82 -24.58
N GLY A 384 1.73 -11.10 -23.73
CA GLY A 384 0.55 -10.26 -23.58
C GLY A 384 0.87 -8.87 -23.03
N ASP A 385 1.86 -8.76 -22.15
CA ASP A 385 2.31 -7.49 -21.58
C ASP A 385 2.96 -6.59 -22.62
N VAL A 386 3.69 -7.15 -23.58
CA VAL A 386 4.29 -6.39 -24.71
C VAL A 386 3.20 -5.76 -25.59
N VAL A 387 2.10 -6.49 -25.83
CA VAL A 387 0.99 -5.96 -26.62
C VAL A 387 0.23 -4.89 -25.84
N ALA A 388 0.00 -5.10 -24.54
CA ALA A 388 -0.61 -4.12 -23.66
C ALA A 388 0.24 -2.83 -23.60
N GLU A 389 1.55 -2.94 -23.43
CA GLU A 389 2.50 -1.82 -23.43
C GLU A 389 2.41 -1.02 -24.74
N ARG A 390 2.37 -1.69 -25.90
CA ARG A 390 2.26 -1.02 -27.20
C ARG A 390 0.95 -0.26 -27.36
N TYR A 391 -0.15 -0.83 -26.87
CA TYR A 391 -1.44 -0.15 -26.84
C TYR A 391 -1.41 1.07 -25.92
N LEU A 392 -0.93 0.89 -24.68
CA LEU A 392 -0.84 1.96 -23.69
C LEU A 392 0.02 3.11 -24.19
N ARG A 393 1.15 2.83 -24.84
CA ARG A 393 2.03 3.84 -25.44
C ARG A 393 1.32 4.71 -26.49
N ARG A 394 0.34 4.17 -27.22
CA ARG A 394 -0.45 4.95 -28.20
C ARG A 394 -1.43 5.90 -27.53
N LEU A 395 -1.93 5.54 -26.33
CA LEU A 395 -2.81 6.41 -25.56
C LEU A 395 -2.02 7.49 -24.84
N ASN A 396 -0.99 7.08 -24.09
CA ASN A 396 -0.09 7.94 -23.35
C ASN A 396 1.22 7.17 -23.03
N PRO A 397 2.40 7.65 -23.43
CA PRO A 397 3.69 7.03 -23.10
C PRO A 397 3.90 6.76 -21.61
N GLU A 398 3.39 7.62 -20.72
CA GLU A 398 3.50 7.45 -19.27
C GLU A 398 2.78 6.19 -18.76
N LEU A 399 1.65 5.82 -19.39
CA LEU A 399 0.95 4.57 -19.06
C LEU A 399 1.80 3.34 -19.39
N ALA A 400 2.56 3.38 -20.49
CA ALA A 400 3.45 2.28 -20.85
C ALA A 400 4.61 2.16 -19.85
N ALA A 401 5.21 3.28 -19.45
CA ALA A 401 6.25 3.32 -18.42
C ALA A 401 5.72 2.81 -17.06
N ALA A 402 4.52 3.27 -16.67
CA ALA A 402 3.85 2.78 -15.47
C ALA A 402 3.60 1.27 -15.55
N TYR A 403 3.09 0.76 -16.67
CA TYR A 403 2.83 -0.67 -16.85
C TYR A 403 4.10 -1.52 -16.79
N GLN A 404 5.21 -1.07 -17.38
CA GLN A 404 6.52 -1.74 -17.30
C GLN A 404 7.04 -1.83 -15.85
N GLY A 405 6.88 -0.77 -15.07
CA GLY A 405 7.30 -0.74 -13.66
C GLY A 405 6.40 -1.54 -12.71
N ARG A 406 5.26 -2.03 -13.18
CA ARG A 406 4.22 -2.69 -12.36
C ARG A 406 4.74 -3.89 -11.55
N PRO A 407 5.52 -4.84 -12.09
CA PRO A 407 5.99 -5.98 -11.29
C PRO A 407 6.92 -5.55 -10.14
N HIS A 408 7.74 -4.52 -10.35
CA HIS A 408 8.60 -3.96 -9.31
C HIS A 408 7.78 -3.31 -8.20
N ARG A 409 6.90 -2.36 -8.56
CA ARG A 409 6.01 -1.68 -7.59
C ARG A 409 5.20 -2.68 -6.78
N TYR A 410 4.58 -3.66 -7.45
CA TYR A 410 3.82 -4.72 -6.78
C TYR A 410 4.65 -5.47 -5.72
N ARG A 411 5.89 -5.84 -6.07
CA ARG A 411 6.79 -6.56 -5.16
C ARG A 411 7.17 -5.69 -3.97
N GLU A 412 7.52 -4.43 -4.23
CA GLU A 412 7.90 -3.45 -3.22
C GLU A 412 6.74 -3.19 -2.25
N THR A 413 5.54 -2.88 -2.76
CA THR A 413 4.33 -2.67 -1.95
C THR A 413 4.04 -3.88 -1.07
N LEU A 414 3.99 -5.11 -1.62
CA LEU A 414 3.72 -6.29 -0.77
C LEU A 414 4.84 -6.62 0.22
N GLN A 415 6.10 -6.29 -0.10
CA GLN A 415 7.20 -6.43 0.84
C GLN A 415 7.04 -5.45 2.01
N GLN A 416 6.71 -4.19 1.73
CA GLN A 416 6.43 -3.15 2.72
C GLN A 416 5.21 -3.51 3.58
N VAL A 417 4.11 -3.93 2.94
CA VAL A 417 2.88 -4.35 3.64
C VAL A 417 3.19 -5.46 4.66
N ARG A 418 3.99 -6.46 4.27
CA ARG A 418 4.39 -7.55 5.16
C ARG A 418 5.37 -7.15 6.24
N ALA A 419 6.19 -6.12 5.99
CA ALA A 419 7.04 -5.54 7.01
C ALA A 419 6.23 -4.78 8.08
N GLY A 420 4.92 -4.63 7.87
CA GLY A 420 4.00 -3.95 8.78
C GLY A 420 3.85 -2.46 8.50
N TRP A 421 4.44 -1.96 7.41
CA TRP A 421 4.41 -0.54 7.10
C TRP A 421 4.59 -0.24 5.60
N CYS A 422 3.65 0.47 4.99
CA CYS A 422 3.67 0.80 3.57
C CYS A 422 3.09 2.20 3.30
N HIS A 423 3.80 3.02 2.52
CA HIS A 423 3.40 4.37 2.07
C HIS A 423 2.92 5.39 3.10
N GLY A 424 3.06 5.17 4.40
CA GLY A 424 2.28 6.02 5.31
C GLY A 424 1.65 5.29 6.46
N VAL A 425 1.43 4.00 6.26
CA VAL A 425 0.32 3.30 6.87
C VAL A 425 0.86 2.11 7.61
N SER A 426 0.46 1.92 8.86
CA SER A 426 0.67 0.66 9.58
C SER A 426 -0.18 -0.43 8.93
N THR A 427 0.41 -1.53 8.51
CA THR A 427 -0.29 -2.53 7.69
C THR A 427 -0.27 -3.94 8.28
N ILE A 428 -1.30 -4.71 7.97
CA ILE A 428 -1.26 -6.18 7.98
C ILE A 428 -1.71 -6.70 6.62
N ALA A 429 -1.22 -7.86 6.21
CA ALA A 429 -1.72 -8.56 5.03
C ALA A 429 -2.60 -9.74 5.46
N LEU A 430 -3.73 -9.91 4.79
CA LEU A 430 -4.35 -11.22 4.58
C LEU A 430 -3.91 -11.72 3.22
N ALA A 431 -3.22 -12.86 3.17
CA ALA A 431 -2.70 -13.44 1.93
C ALA A 431 -2.82 -14.97 1.92
N PRO A 432 -2.90 -15.62 0.75
CA PRO A 432 -2.78 -17.08 0.68
C PRO A 432 -1.42 -17.57 1.18
N ARG A 433 -1.36 -18.82 1.63
CA ARG A 433 -0.12 -19.53 1.98
C ARG A 433 0.64 -19.89 0.70
N THR A 434 1.95 -20.10 0.81
CA THR A 434 2.84 -20.38 -0.34
C THR A 434 2.41 -21.59 -1.19
N HIS A 435 1.71 -22.56 -0.58
CA HIS A 435 1.26 -23.79 -1.24
C HIS A 435 -0.24 -23.79 -1.57
N ASP A 436 -0.96 -22.72 -1.27
CA ASP A 436 -2.39 -22.65 -1.56
C ASP A 436 -2.63 -22.58 -3.08
N PRO A 437 -3.76 -23.14 -3.59
CA PRO A 437 -4.14 -23.00 -4.98
C PRO A 437 -4.25 -21.54 -5.40
N LEU A 438 -3.56 -21.19 -6.50
CA LEU A 438 -3.53 -19.82 -7.01
C LEU A 438 -4.13 -19.74 -8.43
N PRO A 439 -5.38 -19.30 -8.58
CA PRO A 439 -6.03 -19.24 -9.89
C PRO A 439 -5.40 -18.13 -10.76
N SER A 440 -5.41 -18.36 -12.08
CA SER A 440 -4.97 -17.36 -13.05
C SER A 440 -5.97 -16.20 -13.16
N ARG A 441 -5.61 -15.12 -13.87
CA ARG A 441 -6.53 -13.96 -14.06
C ARG A 441 -7.77 -14.30 -14.90
N LEU A 442 -7.68 -15.35 -15.72
CA LEU A 442 -8.74 -15.81 -16.64
C LEU A 442 -9.16 -17.25 -16.31
N GLU A 443 -8.96 -17.68 -15.06
CA GLU A 443 -9.29 -19.03 -14.63
C GLU A 443 -10.78 -19.33 -14.84
N ARG A 444 -11.08 -20.50 -15.38
CA ARG A 444 -12.47 -20.95 -15.60
C ARG A 444 -12.75 -22.34 -15.06
N ASP A 445 -11.74 -23.04 -14.56
CA ASP A 445 -11.97 -24.31 -13.87
C ASP A 445 -12.63 -24.01 -12.51
N GLN A 446 -13.91 -24.36 -12.41
CA GLN A 446 -14.70 -24.19 -11.20
C GLN A 446 -14.11 -24.94 -10.02
N THR A 447 -13.47 -26.09 -10.26
CA THR A 447 -12.82 -26.89 -9.20
C THR A 447 -11.63 -26.13 -8.63
N ALA A 448 -10.79 -25.56 -9.50
CA ALA A 448 -9.64 -24.76 -9.09
C ALA A 448 -10.07 -23.49 -8.34
N LEU A 449 -11.12 -22.81 -8.82
CA LEU A 449 -11.68 -21.62 -8.16
C LEU A 449 -12.24 -21.96 -6.77
N ARG A 450 -13.04 -23.03 -6.64
CA ARG A 450 -13.56 -23.49 -5.35
C ARG A 450 -12.45 -23.89 -4.38
N ALA A 451 -11.40 -24.57 -4.85
CA ALA A 451 -10.24 -24.92 -4.04
C ALA A 451 -9.49 -23.67 -3.53
N ALA A 452 -9.30 -22.67 -4.40
CA ALA A 452 -8.67 -21.41 -4.03
C ALA A 452 -9.49 -20.64 -2.98
N ARG A 453 -10.82 -20.66 -3.09
CA ARG A 453 -11.71 -20.07 -2.09
C ARG A 453 -11.57 -20.76 -0.73
N VAL A 454 -11.65 -22.09 -0.67
CA VAL A 454 -11.51 -22.82 0.61
C VAL A 454 -10.18 -22.46 1.29
N ALA A 455 -9.09 -22.52 0.53
CA ALA A 455 -7.76 -22.16 1.03
C ALA A 455 -7.66 -20.70 1.50
N ALA A 456 -8.23 -19.75 0.74
CA ALA A 456 -8.24 -18.33 1.11
C ALA A 456 -9.02 -18.08 2.41
N ALA A 457 -10.16 -18.77 2.61
CA ALA A 457 -10.95 -18.65 3.82
C ALA A 457 -10.19 -19.16 5.07
N GLU A 458 -9.53 -20.31 4.95
CA GLU A 458 -8.69 -20.86 6.03
C GLU A 458 -7.54 -19.92 6.37
N ALA A 459 -6.80 -19.46 5.37
CA ALA A 459 -5.67 -18.56 5.55
C ALA A 459 -6.11 -17.23 6.19
N ALA A 460 -7.25 -16.68 5.78
CA ALA A 460 -7.80 -15.45 6.36
C ALA A 460 -8.16 -15.62 7.84
N ARG A 461 -8.86 -16.70 8.20
CA ARG A 461 -9.22 -16.99 9.60
C ARG A 461 -8.00 -17.21 10.48
N GLU A 462 -6.99 -17.93 9.98
CA GLU A 462 -5.71 -18.10 10.68
C GLU A 462 -5.03 -16.75 10.95
N GLN A 463 -4.98 -15.87 9.95
CA GLN A 463 -4.37 -14.54 10.05
C GLN A 463 -5.19 -13.57 10.92
N LEU A 464 -6.49 -13.78 11.08
CA LEU A 464 -7.38 -13.03 11.97
C LEU A 464 -7.54 -13.66 13.36
N ALA A 465 -6.93 -14.81 13.64
CA ALA A 465 -7.07 -15.52 14.92
C ALA A 465 -6.65 -14.68 16.14
N PHE A 466 -5.87 -13.62 15.95
CA PHE A 466 -5.54 -12.67 17.02
C PHE A 466 -6.77 -11.96 17.58
N LEU A 467 -7.90 -11.89 16.86
CA LEU A 467 -9.16 -11.30 17.34
C LEU A 467 -9.86 -12.20 18.38
N ALA A 468 -9.67 -13.52 18.31
CA ALA A 468 -10.33 -14.48 19.21
C ALA A 468 -9.79 -14.41 20.66
N GLY A 469 -8.55 -13.96 20.87
CA GLY A 469 -7.85 -13.96 22.17
C GLY A 469 -8.28 -12.87 23.17
N GLY A 470 -9.38 -12.15 22.94
CA GLY A 470 -9.87 -11.06 23.80
C GLY A 470 -11.19 -11.34 24.52
N LYS A 471 -11.81 -12.51 24.31
CA LYS A 471 -12.98 -12.96 25.08
C LYS A 471 -12.47 -13.74 26.29
N SER A 472 -12.19 -13.06 27.39
CA SER A 472 -11.86 -13.68 28.69
C SER A 472 -12.49 -12.89 29.80
#